data_AF-A0A067KMN3-F1
#
_entry.id   AF-A0A067KMN3-F1
#
_cell.length_a   1.000
_cell.length_b   1.000
_cell.length_c   1.000
_cell.angle_alpha   90.00
_cell.angle_beta   90.00
_cell.angle_gamma   90.00
#
_symmetry.space_group_name_H-M   'P 1'
#
loop_
_entity.id
_entity.type
_entity.pdbx_description
1 polymer ?
#
loop_
_entity_poly.entity_id
_entity_poly.type
_entity_poly.pdbx_seq_one_letter_code
_entity_poly.pdbx_strand_id
1 'polypeptide(L)' 'MSNDEVLARMMSRMDLFDTRLNGMETMIADHFQSIEIMNCSLDSRMDTMQGQLQTILQLLQPPPPPKN' A
#
# COMPACT_ATOMS: atom_id res chain seq x y z
N MET A 1 49.25 7.22 10.80
CA MET A 1 48.01 7.52 10.05
C MET A 1 47.76 9.01 10.23
N SER A 2 47.61 9.75 9.13
CA SER A 2 47.32 11.19 9.18
C SER A 2 45.84 11.43 9.52
N ASN A 3 45.52 12.59 10.09
CA ASN A 3 44.14 13.02 10.30
C ASN A 3 43.34 13.04 8.99
N ASP A 4 44.00 13.36 7.87
CA ASP A 4 43.36 13.37 6.54
C ASP A 4 42.93 11.96 6.10
N GLU A 5 43.72 10.94 6.41
CA GLU A 5 43.39 9.54 6.10
C GLU A 5 42.22 9.06 6.95
N VAL A 6 42.14 9.51 8.21
CA VAL A 6 41.01 9.22 9.10
C VAL A 6 39.75 9.90 8.58
N LEU A 7 39.84 11.18 8.18
CA LEU A 7 38.72 11.93 7.64
C LEU A 7 38.21 11.32 6.32
N ALA A 8 39.10 10.99 5.38
CA ALA A 8 38.73 10.34 4.12
C ALA A 8 38.03 9.00 4.36
N ARG A 9 38.48 8.22 5.34
CA ARG A 9 37.83 6.96 5.74
C ARG A 9 36.45 7.19 6.35
N MET A 10 36.28 8.25 7.14
CA MET A 10 34.97 8.60 7.70
C MET A 10 33.98 9.01 6.61
N MET A 11 34.42 9.84 5.66
CA MET A 11 33.59 10.24 4.52
C MET A 11 33.17 9.04 3.67
N SER A 12 34.11 8.15 3.33
CA SER A 12 33.78 6.93 2.59
C SER A 12 32.77 6.02 3.32
N ARG A 13 32.85 5.95 4.66
CA ARG A 13 31.86 5.22 5.46
C ARG A 13 30.50 5.91 5.48
N MET A 14 30.49 7.24 5.52
CA MET A 14 29.26 8.03 5.47
C MET A 14 28.54 7.84 4.13
N ASP A 15 29.24 7.87 3.01
CA ASP A 15 28.67 7.61 1.68
C ASP A 15 28.08 6.19 1.56
N LEU A 16 28.73 5.20 2.18
CA LEU A 16 28.21 3.84 2.25
C LEU A 16 26.91 3.76 3.08
N PHE A 17 26.84 4.50 4.19
CA PHE A 17 25.62 4.57 4.99
C PHE A 17 24.51 5.28 4.24
N ASP A 18 24.80 6.41 3.58
CA ASP A 18 23.84 7.16 2.77
C ASP A 18 23.23 6.28 1.66
N THR A 19 24.08 5.58 0.90
CA THR A 19 23.63 4.65 -0.15
C THR A 19 22.72 3.55 0.41
N ARG A 20 23.06 2.99 1.59
CA ARG A 20 22.24 1.96 2.25
C ARG A 20 20.92 2.52 2.75
N LEU A 21 20.92 3.71 3.33
CA LEU A 21 19.71 4.37 3.82
C LEU A 21 18.76 4.69 2.68
N ASN A 22 19.27 5.23 1.56
CA ASN A 22 18.46 5.47 0.36
C ASN A 22 17.86 4.17 -0.21
N GLY A 23 18.63 3.07 -0.17
CA GLY A 23 18.12 1.75 -0.54
C GLY A 23 17.01 1.25 0.39
N MET A 24 17.17 1.44 1.71
CA MET A 24 16.15 1.10 2.70
C MET A 24 14.89 1.95 2.55
N GLU A 25 15.04 3.25 2.30
CA GLU A 25 13.93 4.17 2.06
C GLU A 25 13.11 3.75 0.83
N THR A 26 13.78 3.39 -0.27
CA THR A 26 13.13 2.88 -1.47
C THR A 26 12.36 1.58 -1.18
N MET A 27 12.97 0.62 -0.48
CA MET A 27 12.28 -0.63 -0.11
C MET A 27 11.05 -0.39 0.77
N ILE A 28 11.12 0.59 1.68
CA ILE A 28 9.99 0.97 2.52
C ILE A 28 8.89 1.61 1.67
N ALA A 29 9.25 2.53 0.76
CA ALA A 29 8.31 3.16 -0.15
C ALA A 29 7.59 2.15 -1.05
N ASP A 30 8.32 1.21 -1.66
CA ASP A 30 7.76 0.14 -2.50
C ASP A 30 6.80 -0.75 -1.71
N HIS A 31 7.13 -1.04 -0.44
CA HIS A 31 6.28 -1.84 0.43
C HIS A 31 4.96 -1.11 0.76
N PHE A 32 5.03 0.17 1.12
CA PHE A 32 3.84 0.97 1.39
C PHE A 32 2.97 1.14 0.13
N GLN A 33 3.58 1.35 -1.03
CA GLN A 33 2.85 1.40 -2.30
C GLN A 33 2.09 0.08 -2.57
N SER A 34 2.74 -1.05 -2.30
CA SER A 34 2.10 -2.37 -2.44
C SER A 34 0.91 -2.55 -1.49
N ILE A 35 1.01 -2.03 -0.26
CA ILE A 35 -0.09 -2.03 0.72
C ILE A 35 -1.25 -1.15 0.22
N GLU A 36 -0.97 0.04 -0.30
CA GLU A 36 -1.99 0.94 -0.85
C GLU A 36 -2.77 0.27 -1.98
N ILE A 37 -2.07 -0.37 -2.92
CA ILE A 37 -2.69 -1.13 -4.03
C ILE A 37 -3.59 -2.25 -3.48
N MET A 38 -3.10 -2.99 -2.49
CA MET A 38 -3.87 -4.06 -1.85
C MET A 38 -5.12 -3.51 -1.17
N ASN A 39 -5.01 -2.39 -0.47
CA ASN A 39 -6.12 -1.75 0.21
C ASN A 39 -7.19 -1.29 -0.78
N CYS A 40 -6.81 -0.62 -1.86
CA CYS A 40 -7.73 -0.22 -2.93
C CYS A 40 -8.42 -1.42 -3.59
N SER A 41 -7.69 -2.53 -3.76
CA SER A 41 -8.25 -3.78 -4.29
C SER A 41 -9.27 -4.40 -3.34
N LEU A 42 -9.01 -4.38 -2.03
CA LEU A 42 -9.95 -4.86 -1.03
C LEU A 42 -11.21 -3.99 -0.96
N ASP A 43 -11.05 -2.67 -1.03
CA ASP A 43 -12.16 -1.71 -1.06
C ASP A 43 -13.09 -1.98 -2.25
N SER A 44 -12.52 -2.08 -3.46
CA SER A 44 -13.25 -2.40 -4.68
C SER A 44 -14.00 -3.75 -4.60
N ARG A 45 -13.39 -4.74 -3.93
CA ARG A 45 -14.03 -6.05 -3.70
C ARG A 45 -15.17 -5.95 -2.70
N MET A 46 -15.03 -5.15 -1.64
CA MET A 46 -16.09 -4.92 -0.66
C MET A 46 -17.30 -4.22 -1.30
N ASP A 47 -17.06 -3.19 -2.12
CA ASP A 47 -18.11 -2.52 -2.89
C ASP A 47 -18.87 -3.49 -3.80
N THR A 48 -18.13 -4.35 -4.50
CA THR A 48 -18.71 -5.38 -5.37
C THR A 48 -19.57 -6.36 -4.56
N MET A 49 -19.05 -6.89 -3.45
CA MET A 49 -19.79 -7.83 -2.60
C MET A 49 -21.03 -7.17 -2.00
N GLN A 50 -20.94 -5.90 -1.59
CA GLN A 50 -22.08 -5.15 -1.07
C GLN A 50 -23.17 -5.00 -2.14
N GLY A 51 -22.80 -4.62 -3.37
CA GLY A 51 -23.74 -4.51 -4.49
C GLY A 51 -24.41 -5.85 -4.83
N GLN A 52 -23.64 -6.94 -4.78
CA GLN A 52 -24.17 -8.29 -4.99
C GLN A 52 -25.16 -8.70 -3.89
N LEU A 53 -24.81 -8.48 -2.62
CA LEU A 53 -25.70 -8.76 -1.49
C LEU A 53 -26.99 -7.94 -1.58
N GLN A 54 -26.90 -6.65 -1.92
CA GLN A 54 -28.06 -5.80 -2.11
C GLN A 54 -28.99 -6.32 -3.22
N THR A 55 -28.41 -6.79 -4.33
CA THR A 55 -29.15 -7.38 -5.44
C THR A 55 -29.86 -8.66 -5.01
N ILE A 56 -29.17 -9.54 -4.28
CA ILE A 56 -29.76 -10.79 -3.76
C ILE A 56 -30.93 -10.46 -2.81
N LEU A 57 -30.76 -9.49 -1.91
CA LEU A 57 -31.82 -9.08 -1.00
C LEU A 57 -33.05 -8.55 -1.74
N GLN A 58 -32.87 -7.78 -2.82
CA GLN A 58 -33.98 -7.31 -3.66
C GLN A 58 -34.72 -8.47 -4.35
N LEU A 59 -34.00 -9.47 -4.85
CA LEU A 59 -34.61 -10.64 -5.49
C LEU A 59 -35.42 -11.50 -4.53
N LEU A 60 -35.10 -11.47 -3.24
CA LEU A 60 -35.85 -12.15 -2.19
C LEU A 60 -37.10 -11.36 -1.74
N GLN A 61 -37.24 -10.10 -2.13
CA GLN A 61 -38.44 -9.32 -1.78
C GLN A 61 -39.64 -9.78 -2.61
N PRO A 62 -40.81 -10.00 -1.99
CA PRO A 62 -42.02 -10.32 -2.73
C PRO A 62 -42.43 -9.14 -3.64
N PRO A 63 -43.05 -9.42 -4.81
CA PRO A 63 -43.47 -8.37 -5.73
C PRO A 63 -44.48 -7.43 -5.05
N PRO A 64 -44.45 -6.13 -5.36
CA PRO A 64 -45.37 -5.18 -4.75
C PRO A 64 -46.83 -5.53 -5.08
N PRO A 65 -47.77 -5.31 -4.14
CA PRO A 65 -49.17 -5.63 -4.35
C PRO A 65 -49.76 -4.83 -5.52
N PRO A 66 -50.73 -5.39 -6.27
CA PRO A 66 -51.40 -4.70 -7.36
C PRO A 66 -52.08 -3.42 -6.85
N LYS A 67 -52.00 -2.32 -7.62
CA LYS A 67 -52.81 -1.13 -7.35
C LYS A 67 -54.23 -1.37 -7.88
N ASN A 68 -55.21 -1.25 -6.99
CA ASN A 68 -56.65 -1.27 -7.31
C ASN A 68 -57.09 0.02 -7.99
#